data_AF-A0AAW9TIX4-F1
#
_entry.id   AF-A0AAW9TIX4-F1
#
_cell.length_a   1.000
_cell.length_b   1.000
_cell.length_c   1.000
_cell.angle_alpha   90.00
_cell.angle_beta   90.00
_cell.angle_gamma   90.00
#
_symmetry.space_group_name_H-M   'P 1'
#
loop_
_entity.id
_entity.type
_entity.pdbx_description
1 polymer ?
#
loop_
_entity_poly.entity_id
_entity_poly.type
_entity_poly.pdbx_seq_one_letter_code
_entity_poly.pdbx_strand_id
1 'polypeptide(L)' 'MADNPKKRGRDRELVSEQEHEVAYLMRTARVTRQKALKAIREAGPNRDKVMDYLQSK' A
#
# COMPACT_ATOMS: atom_id res chain seq x y z
N MET A 1 -11.73 -23.33 -19.83
CA MET A 1 -10.89 -22.73 -18.77
C MET A 1 -11.82 -22.38 -17.63
N ALA A 2 -11.63 -22.93 -16.42
CA ALA A 2 -12.51 -22.62 -15.29
C ALA A 2 -12.09 -21.28 -14.67
N ASP A 3 -12.98 -20.29 -14.70
CA ASP A 3 -12.83 -19.09 -13.90
C ASP A 3 -12.92 -19.48 -12.42
N ASN A 4 -11.75 -19.57 -11.78
CA ASN A 4 -11.67 -19.83 -10.34
C ASN A 4 -12.44 -18.72 -9.58
N PRO A 5 -13.55 -19.02 -8.89
CA PRO A 5 -14.30 -18.03 -8.11
C PRO A 5 -13.50 -17.48 -6.91
N LYS A 6 -12.34 -18.07 -6.62
CA LYS A 6 -11.37 -17.58 -5.61
C LYS A 6 -10.52 -16.41 -6.08
N LYS A 7 -10.53 -16.05 -7.37
CA LYS A 7 -9.85 -14.84 -7.85
C LYS A 7 -10.68 -13.63 -7.41
N ARG A 8 -10.42 -13.16 -6.17
CA ARG A 8 -10.85 -11.82 -5.73
C ARG A 8 -10.37 -10.84 -6.80
N GLY A 9 -11.27 -9.98 -7.29
CA GLY A 9 -10.95 -9.02 -8.35
C GLY A 9 -9.72 -8.18 -7.99
N ARG A 10 -9.06 -7.57 -9.01
CA ARG A 10 -7.81 -6.79 -8.90
C ARG A 10 -7.53 -6.36 -7.45
N ASP A 11 -6.49 -6.92 -6.85
CA ASP A 11 -6.08 -6.66 -5.46
C ASP A 11 -5.78 -5.17 -5.24
N ARG A 12 -6.84 -4.38 -5.02
CA ARG A 12 -6.77 -2.95 -4.66
C ARG A 12 -6.28 -2.75 -3.23
N GLU A 13 -6.20 -3.84 -2.46
CA GLU A 13 -5.67 -3.88 -1.11
C GLU A 13 -4.13 -3.85 -1.07
N LEU A 14 -3.45 -4.13 -2.19
CA LEU A 14 -2.00 -4.21 -2.20
C LEU A 14 -1.35 -2.91 -2.71
N VAL A 15 -0.26 -2.53 -2.05
CA VAL A 15 0.58 -1.38 -2.32
C VAL A 15 1.97 -1.88 -2.67
N SER A 16 2.53 -1.35 -3.74
CA SER A 16 3.88 -1.63 -4.21
C SER A 16 4.78 -0.42 -4.02
N GLU A 17 6.09 -0.59 -4.16
CA GLU A 17 7.08 0.50 -4.15
C GLU A 17 7.03 1.37 -5.43
N GLN A 18 6.06 1.14 -6.32
CA GLN A 18 5.85 1.91 -7.54
C GLN A 18 5.59 3.39 -7.24
N GLU A 19 6.12 4.27 -8.10
CA GLU A 19 6.11 5.71 -7.81
C GLU A 19 4.72 6.32 -7.66
N HIS A 20 3.72 5.85 -8.41
CA HIS A 20 2.35 6.35 -8.28
C HIS A 20 1.67 5.93 -6.97
N GLU A 21 1.97 4.73 -6.45
CA GLU A 21 1.50 4.26 -5.15
C GLU A 21 2.19 5.03 -4.01
N VAL A 22 3.52 5.19 -4.11
CA VAL A 22 4.29 5.96 -3.13
C VAL A 22 3.86 7.43 -3.13
N ALA A 23 3.61 8.03 -4.30
CA ALA A 23 3.10 9.39 -4.40
C ALA A 23 1.70 9.52 -3.79
N TYR A 24 0.83 8.51 -3.95
CA TYR A 24 -0.47 8.48 -3.29
C TYR A 24 -0.33 8.44 -1.77
N LEU A 25 0.54 7.58 -1.22
CA LEU A 25 0.84 7.53 0.22
C LEU A 25 1.40 8.85 0.75
N MET A 26 2.36 9.45 0.04
CA MET A 26 2.96 10.73 0.39
C MET A 26 1.90 11.84 0.43
N ARG A 27 1.01 11.90 -0.56
CA ARG A 27 -0.07 12.90 -0.62
C ARG A 27 -1.13 12.67 0.47
N THR A 28 -1.49 11.42 0.73
CA THR A 28 -2.57 11.06 1.65
C THR A 28 -2.13 11.22 3.11
N ALA A 29 -0.97 10.68 3.46
CA ALA A 29 -0.42 10.75 4.81
C ALA A 29 0.48 11.98 5.04
N ARG A 30 0.69 12.84 4.02
CA ARG A 30 1.58 14.02 4.06
C ARG A 30 3.00 13.68 4.54
N VAL A 31 3.49 12.51 4.16
CA VAL A 31 4.82 12.01 4.55
C VAL A 31 5.84 12.14 3.43
N THR A 32 7.11 12.07 3.79
CA THR A 32 8.20 12.00 2.81
C THR A 32 8.24 10.63 2.12
N ARG A 33 8.84 10.58 0.93
CA ARG A 33 9.04 9.34 0.17
C ARG A 33 9.71 8.25 0.99
N GLN A 34 10.73 8.62 1.77
CA GLN A 34 11.47 7.69 2.63
C GLN A 34 10.57 7.07 3.71
N LYS A 35 9.69 7.87 4.33
CA LYS A 35 8.72 7.35 5.32
C LYS A 35 7.70 6.42 4.67
N ALA A 36 7.19 6.74 3.48
CA ALA A 36 6.28 5.88 2.75
C ALA A 36 6.92 4.53 2.38
N LEU A 37 8.14 4.54 1.84
CA LEU A 37 8.89 3.31 1.53
C LEU A 37 9.20 2.49 2.79
N LYS A 38 9.56 3.15 3.89
CA LYS A 38 9.76 2.46 5.17
C LYS A 38 8.46 1.81 5.65
N ALA A 39 7.32 2.50 5.53
CA ALA A 39 6.03 1.94 5.92
C ALA A 39 5.67 0.70 5.08
N ILE A 40 5.89 0.73 3.76
CA ILE A 40 5.69 -0.44 2.89
C ILE A 40 6.58 -1.62 3.32
N ARG A 41 7.84 -1.38 3.69
CA ARG A 41 8.76 -2.43 4.15
C ARG A 41 8.39 -3.02 5.51
N GLU A 42 7.91 -2.19 6.45
CA GLU A 42 7.58 -2.60 7.82
C GLU A 42 6.19 -3.22 7.93
N ALA A 43 5.18 -2.59 7.31
CA ALA A 43 3.78 -3.03 7.36
C ALA A 43 3.44 -4.08 6.28
N GLY A 44 4.34 -4.25 5.29
CA GLY A 44 4.13 -5.09 4.13
C GLY A 44 3.27 -4.43 3.05
N PRO A 45 2.91 -5.17 1.99
CA PRO A 45 2.19 -4.61 0.86
C PRO A 45 0.71 -4.31 1.16
N ASN A 46 0.18 -4.55 2.36
CA ASN A 46 -1.23 -4.29 2.64
C ASN A 46 -1.46 -2.79 2.87
N ARG A 47 -2.30 -2.15 2.05
CA ARG A 47 -2.59 -0.71 2.07
C ARG A 47 -3.08 -0.22 3.43
N ASP A 48 -4.03 -0.94 4.02
CA ASP A 48 -4.65 -0.53 5.28
C ASP A 48 -3.60 -0.53 6.39
N LYS A 49 -2.77 -1.58 6.45
CA LYS A 49 -1.66 -1.66 7.41
C LYS A 49 -0.62 -0.56 7.20
N VAL A 50 -0.30 -0.23 5.94
CA VAL A 50 0.64 0.84 5.62
C VAL A 50 0.08 2.20 6.05
N MET A 51 -1.20 2.47 5.81
CA MET A 51 -1.85 3.70 6.26
C MET A 51 -1.94 3.78 7.79
N ASP A 52 -2.33 2.69 8.46
CA ASP A 52 -2.35 2.61 9.92
C ASP A 52 -0.97 2.88 10.53
N TYR A 53 0.09 2.31 9.93
CA TYR A 53 1.47 2.54 10.35
C TYR A 53 1.91 4.01 10.15
N LEU A 54 1.44 4.65 9.08
CA LEU A 54 1.71 6.06 8.79
C LEU A 54 0.90 7.03 9.66
N GLN A 55 -0.29 6.63 10.13
CA GLN A 55 -1.15 7.43 11.01
C GLN A 55 -0.82 7.26 12.49
N SER A 56 -0.29 6.11 12.89
CA SER A 56 0.03 5.82 14.30
C SER A 56 1.31 6.51 14.82
N LYS A 57 1.95 7.38 14.03
CA LYS A 57 3.28 7.94 14.34
C LYS A 57 3.43 9.40 13.92
#